data_AF-A0A7V9AB40-F1
#
_entry.id   AF-A0A7V9AB40-F1
#
_cell.length_a   1.000
_cell.length_b   1.000
_cell.length_c   1.000
_cell.angle_alpha   90.00
_cell.angle_beta   90.00
_cell.angle_gamma   90.00
#
_symmetry.space_group_name_H-M   'P 1'
#
loop_
_entity.id
_entity.type
_entity.pdbx_description
1 polymer ?
#
loop_
_entity_poly.entity_id
_entity_poly.type
_entity_poly.pdbx_seq_one_letter_code
_entity_poly.pdbx_strand_id
1 'polypeptide(L)'
;MFVPAYCLCWSLLGAGEGPAGPVRVTVVVILASSAAGPIDPALEELAREVRKREPKLRSFRLAAVEAQSIPVGQQGLFTLVEKQQAQVRIDTSPDARGRVRLTVSAPGVEQLSYTCVCDKYFPVVTPYRTRNGETLIIAIMAKPCTLTPANPPGGERKKADH
;
A
#
# COMPACT_ATOMS: atom_id res chain seq x y z
N MET A 1 -40.94 -49.58 -14.01
CA MET A 1 -39.82 -49.78 -14.95
C MET A 1 -39.44 -48.44 -15.55
N PHE A 2 -38.14 -48.11 -15.51
CA PHE A 2 -37.42 -47.12 -16.34
C PHE A 2 -37.67 -45.61 -16.12
N VAL A 3 -36.81 -44.95 -15.33
CA VAL A 3 -35.52 -44.26 -15.59
C VAL A 3 -35.73 -42.75 -15.88
N PRO A 4 -35.26 -41.85 -14.99
CA PRO A 4 -35.41 -40.41 -15.12
C PRO A 4 -34.41 -39.82 -16.12
N ALA A 5 -34.88 -38.86 -16.92
CA ALA A 5 -34.08 -38.11 -17.86
C ALA A 5 -33.07 -37.22 -17.11
N TYR A 6 -31.78 -37.50 -17.33
CA TYR A 6 -30.66 -36.82 -16.73
C TYR A 6 -30.62 -35.34 -17.14
N CYS A 7 -30.82 -34.48 -16.14
CA CYS A 7 -30.52 -33.06 -16.23
C CYS A 7 -28.98 -32.92 -16.25
N LEU A 8 -28.40 -32.76 -17.45
CA LEU A 8 -27.00 -32.36 -17.63
C LEU A 8 -26.87 -30.88 -17.24
N CYS A 9 -26.99 -30.60 -15.95
CA CYS A 9 -26.54 -29.33 -15.39
C CYS A 9 -25.03 -29.46 -15.19
N TRP A 10 -24.27 -29.24 -16.27
CA TRP A 10 -22.83 -29.08 -16.22
C TRP A 10 -22.55 -27.68 -15.63
N SER A 11 -22.73 -27.56 -14.33
CA SER A 11 -22.24 -26.41 -13.60
C SER A 11 -20.73 -26.41 -13.74
N LEU A 12 -20.22 -25.48 -14.55
CA LEU A 12 -18.82 -25.10 -14.54
C LEU A 12 -18.45 -24.82 -13.07
N LEU A 13 -17.58 -25.67 -12.53
CA LEU A 13 -16.79 -25.35 -11.35
C LEU A 13 -15.92 -24.15 -11.73
N GLY A 14 -16.42 -22.95 -11.46
CA GLY A 14 -15.54 -21.80 -11.27
C GLY A 14 -14.62 -22.14 -10.12
N ALA A 15 -13.32 -22.21 -10.39
CA ALA A 15 -12.29 -22.23 -9.36
C ALA A 15 -12.49 -20.96 -8.52
N GLY A 16 -13.06 -21.10 -7.33
CA GLY A 16 -13.14 -20.02 -6.37
C GLY A 16 -11.74 -19.67 -5.92
N GLU A 17 -11.19 -18.58 -6.43
CA GLU A 17 -10.17 -17.83 -5.70
C GLU A 17 -10.75 -17.51 -4.32
N GLY A 18 -10.23 -18.19 -3.29
CA GLY A 18 -10.61 -17.92 -1.91
C GLY A 18 -10.42 -16.43 -1.62
N PRO A 19 -11.24 -15.83 -0.74
CA PRO A 19 -11.20 -14.40 -0.50
C PRO A 19 -9.79 -14.00 -0.08
N ALA A 20 -9.14 -13.15 -0.88
CA ALA A 20 -7.85 -12.59 -0.53
C ALA A 20 -7.96 -11.91 0.84
N GLY A 21 -7.04 -12.26 1.75
CA GLY A 21 -7.03 -11.72 3.11
C GLY A 21 -6.91 -10.20 3.13
N PRO A 22 -7.28 -9.55 4.26
CA PRO A 22 -7.20 -8.11 4.38
C PRO A 22 -5.76 -7.59 4.24
N VAL A 23 -5.63 -6.40 3.66
CA VAL A 23 -4.35 -5.71 3.47
C VAL A 23 -4.09 -4.81 4.68
N ARG A 24 -3.05 -5.09 5.45
CA ARG A 24 -2.51 -4.18 6.46
C ARG A 24 -1.83 -2.99 5.80
N VAL A 25 -2.43 -1.82 5.94
CA VAL A 25 -1.88 -0.54 5.50
C VAL A 25 -1.28 0.17 6.71
N THR A 26 -0.10 0.75 6.54
CA THR A 26 0.55 1.63 7.51
C THR A 26 0.72 3.02 6.89
N VAL A 27 0.19 4.03 7.55
CA VAL A 27 0.34 5.45 7.19
C VAL A 27 1.22 6.11 8.24
N VAL A 28 2.30 6.70 7.77
CA VAL A 28 3.27 7.45 8.57
C VAL A 28 3.06 8.93 8.25
N VAL A 29 2.80 9.71 9.29
CA VAL A 29 2.53 11.14 9.20
C VAL A 29 3.81 11.89 9.55
N ILE A 30 4.32 12.67 8.59
CA ILE A 30 5.59 13.38 8.69
C ILE A 30 5.32 14.87 8.52
N LEU A 31 5.95 15.69 9.35
CA LEU A 31 5.87 17.14 9.26
C LEU A 31 7.23 17.71 8.89
N ALA A 32 7.24 18.54 7.86
CA ALA A 32 8.44 19.18 7.34
C ALA A 32 8.31 20.70 7.41
N SER A 33 9.33 21.39 7.92
CA SER A 33 9.32 22.85 8.05
C SER A 33 10.48 23.50 7.31
N SER A 34 10.32 24.76 6.91
CA SER A 34 11.40 25.59 6.40
C SER A 34 12.29 26.17 7.50
N ALA A 35 11.82 26.15 8.74
CA ALA A 35 12.60 26.56 9.89
C ALA A 35 13.76 25.57 10.14
N ALA A 36 14.87 26.10 10.67
CA ALA A 36 15.96 25.28 11.16
C ALA A 36 15.47 24.38 12.30
N GLY A 37 15.92 23.13 12.31
CA GLY A 37 15.50 22.15 13.29
C GLY A 37 16.07 20.77 12.98
N PRO A 38 15.83 19.78 13.86
CA PRO A 38 16.32 18.43 13.66
C PRO A 38 15.64 17.74 12.47
N ILE A 39 16.36 16.78 11.89
CA ILE A 39 15.82 15.77 11.01
C ILE A 39 15.81 14.49 11.83
N ASP A 40 14.66 13.83 11.92
CA ASP A 40 14.59 12.49 12.50
C ASP A 40 15.53 11.55 11.71
N PRO A 41 16.43 10.80 12.37
CA PRO A 41 17.37 9.89 11.69
C PRO A 41 16.69 8.92 10.72
N ALA A 42 15.48 8.45 11.04
CA ALA A 42 14.73 7.55 10.16
C ALA A 42 14.22 8.22 8.87
N LEU A 43 14.23 9.55 8.82
CA LEU A 43 13.73 10.36 7.72
C LEU A 43 14.84 11.01 6.90
N GLU A 44 16.12 10.77 7.18
CA GLU A 44 17.24 11.41 6.47
C GLU A 44 17.20 11.19 4.96
N GLU A 45 16.94 9.96 4.53
CA GLU A 45 16.86 9.63 3.11
C GLU A 45 15.65 10.29 2.44
N LEU A 46 14.50 10.28 3.11
CA LEU A 46 13.30 10.96 2.64
C LEU A 46 13.55 12.47 2.52
N ALA A 47 14.15 13.07 3.54
CA ALA A 47 14.48 14.50 3.57
C ALA A 47 15.41 14.87 2.41
N ARG A 48 16.41 14.03 2.11
CA ARG A 48 17.31 14.19 0.96
C ARG A 48 16.54 14.19 -0.36
N GLU A 49 15.63 13.23 -0.56
CA GLU A 49 14.85 13.14 -1.80
C GLU A 49 13.83 14.27 -1.94
N VAL A 50 13.14 14.64 -0.85
CA VAL A 50 12.17 15.74 -0.85
C VAL A 50 12.87 17.07 -1.16
N ARG A 51 14.05 17.34 -0.60
CA ARG A 51 14.81 18.58 -0.82
C ARG A 51 15.27 18.79 -2.26
N LYS A 52 15.40 17.72 -3.06
CA LYS A 52 15.68 17.86 -4.50
C LYS A 52 14.58 18.64 -5.22
N ARG A 53 13.34 18.56 -4.72
CA ARG A 53 12.17 19.28 -5.26
C ARG A 53 11.80 20.50 -4.42
N GLU A 54 11.90 20.39 -3.10
CA GLU A 54 11.50 21.41 -2.12
C GLU A 54 12.71 21.82 -1.26
N PRO A 55 13.69 22.55 -1.82
CA PRO A 55 14.95 22.86 -1.13
C PRO A 55 14.77 23.76 0.10
N LYS A 56 13.59 24.37 0.25
CA LYS A 56 13.25 25.23 1.39
C LYS A 56 12.97 24.43 2.66
N LEU A 57 12.67 23.13 2.58
CA LEU A 57 12.36 22.29 3.74
C LEU A 57 13.64 21.84 4.45
N ARG A 58 13.81 22.27 5.70
CA ARG A 58 15.04 22.13 6.49
C ARG A 58 14.92 21.15 7.64
N SER A 59 13.74 20.95 8.22
CA SER A 59 13.52 20.00 9.30
C SER A 59 12.41 19.03 8.96
N PHE A 60 12.51 17.80 9.46
CA PHE A 60 11.55 16.71 9.22
C PHE A 60 11.40 15.90 10.50
N ARG A 61 10.15 15.66 10.92
CA ARG A 61 9.85 14.87 12.12
C ARG A 61 8.69 13.91 11.89
N LEU A 62 8.74 12.78 12.58
CA LEU A 62 7.62 11.87 12.67
C LEU A 62 6.55 12.46 13.61
N ALA A 63 5.32 12.58 13.14
CA ALA A 63 4.19 13.08 13.93
C ALA A 63 3.28 11.96 14.44
N ALA A 64 3.01 10.96 13.60
CA ALA A 64 2.19 9.80 13.97
C ALA A 64 2.47 8.60 13.05
N VAL A 65 2.13 7.41 13.52
CA VAL A 65 2.06 6.19 12.72
C VAL A 65 0.76 5.51 13.05
N GLU A 66 -0.01 5.18 12.02
CA GLU A 66 -1.28 4.47 12.16
C GLU A 66 -1.28 3.27 11.20
N ALA A 67 -1.80 2.14 11.67
CA ALA A 67 -1.92 0.94 10.85
C ALA A 67 -3.33 0.34 10.99
N GLN A 68 -3.91 -0.06 9.85
CA GLN A 68 -5.22 -0.68 9.79
C GLN A 68 -5.21 -1.84 8.79
N SER A 69 -5.97 -2.89 9.07
CA SER A 69 -6.21 -3.99 8.12
C SER A 69 -7.49 -3.72 7.35
N ILE A 70 -7.36 -3.51 6.04
CA ILE A 70 -8.46 -3.10 5.16
C ILE A 70 -8.76 -4.24 4.18
N PRO A 71 -10.02 -4.74 4.12
CA PRO A 71 -10.40 -5.73 3.12
C PRO A 71 -10.25 -5.20 1.69
N VAL A 72 -10.00 -6.10 0.74
CA VAL A 72 -9.96 -5.74 -0.69
C VAL A 72 -11.32 -5.15 -1.11
N GLY A 73 -11.29 -4.08 -1.88
CA GLY A 73 -12.47 -3.33 -2.32
C GLY A 73 -12.99 -2.32 -1.30
N GLN A 74 -12.48 -2.31 -0.06
CA GLN A 74 -12.88 -1.40 1.01
C GLN A 74 -11.87 -0.26 1.20
N GLN A 75 -12.26 0.70 2.05
CA GLN A 75 -11.46 1.86 2.39
C GLN A 75 -11.30 2.03 3.90
N GLY A 76 -10.13 2.50 4.31
CA GLY A 76 -9.81 2.91 5.68
C GLY A 76 -9.58 4.42 5.77
N LEU A 77 -9.93 5.00 6.92
CA LEU A 77 -9.66 6.41 7.24
C LEU A 77 -8.56 6.47 8.29
N PHE A 78 -7.53 7.25 7.99
CA PHE A 78 -6.37 7.46 8.85
C PHE A 78 -6.35 8.89 9.35
N THR A 79 -6.15 9.07 10.65
CA THR A 79 -6.09 10.40 11.25
C THR A 79 -4.72 11.02 10.99
N LEU A 80 -4.72 12.22 10.45
CA LEU A 80 -3.51 13.01 10.21
C LEU A 80 -3.40 14.08 11.32
N VAL A 81 -2.87 15.25 10.98
CA VAL A 81 -2.77 16.39 11.88
C VAL A 81 -3.99 17.30 11.78
N GLU A 82 -4.28 18.04 12.84
CA GLU A 82 -5.33 19.07 12.85
C GLU A 82 -6.71 18.59 12.37
N LYS A 83 -7.09 17.36 12.75
CA LYS A 83 -8.35 16.70 12.37
C LYS A 83 -8.49 16.42 10.86
N GLN A 84 -7.42 16.56 10.09
CA GLN A 84 -7.38 16.08 8.71
C GLN A 84 -7.34 14.56 8.68
N GLN A 85 -7.79 13.99 7.56
CA GLN A 85 -7.80 12.54 7.35
C GLN A 85 -7.23 12.18 5.98
N ALA A 86 -6.58 11.03 5.90
CA ALA A 86 -6.29 10.36 4.64
C ALA A 86 -7.25 9.19 4.47
N GLN A 87 -7.75 9.02 3.26
CA GLN A 87 -8.54 7.87 2.88
C GLN A 87 -7.67 6.96 2.01
N VAL A 88 -7.60 5.68 2.37
CA VAL A 88 -6.88 4.68 1.59
C VAL A 88 -7.85 3.57 1.21
N ARG A 89 -8.00 3.32 -0.09
CA ARG A 89 -8.80 2.23 -0.66
C ARG A 89 -7.88 1.16 -1.20
N ILE A 90 -8.23 -0.10 -0.93
CA ILE A 90 -7.59 -1.26 -1.54
C ILE A 90 -8.37 -1.62 -2.80
N ASP A 91 -7.75 -1.43 -3.97
CA ASP A 91 -8.44 -1.64 -5.25
C ASP A 91 -8.39 -3.11 -5.67
N THR A 92 -7.23 -3.74 -5.50
CA THR A 92 -7.02 -5.14 -5.90
C THR A 92 -6.26 -5.91 -4.82
N SER A 93 -6.49 -7.22 -4.78
CA SER A 93 -5.64 -8.15 -4.02
C SER A 93 -4.20 -8.14 -4.56
N PRO A 94 -3.22 -8.66 -3.78
CA PRO A 94 -1.88 -8.88 -4.28
C PRO A 94 -1.87 -9.73 -5.55
N ASP A 95 -1.16 -9.27 -6.58
CA ASP A 95 -0.92 -10.08 -7.79
C ASP A 95 0.11 -11.21 -7.52
N ALA A 96 0.41 -12.01 -8.55
CA ALA A 96 1.41 -13.08 -8.47
C ALA A 96 2.83 -12.59 -8.10
N ARG A 97 3.08 -11.27 -8.14
CA ARG A 97 4.34 -10.62 -7.74
C ARG A 97 4.22 -9.92 -6.38
N GLY A 98 3.14 -10.14 -5.64
CA GLY A 98 2.88 -9.52 -4.34
C GLY A 98 2.63 -8.01 -4.43
N ARG A 99 2.15 -7.51 -5.58
CA ARG A 99 1.87 -6.08 -5.77
C ARG A 99 0.41 -5.79 -5.46
N VAL A 100 0.17 -4.74 -4.67
CA VAL A 100 -1.17 -4.27 -4.32
C VAL A 100 -1.43 -2.95 -5.01
N ARG A 101 -2.61 -2.80 -5.61
CA ARG A 101 -3.09 -1.51 -6.10
C ARG A 101 -3.93 -0.84 -5.03
N LEU A 102 -3.59 0.41 -4.75
CA LEU A 102 -4.29 1.21 -3.76
C LEU A 102 -4.49 2.64 -4.25
N THR A 103 -5.58 3.24 -3.80
CA THR A 103 -5.96 4.62 -4.11
C THR A 103 -5.97 5.43 -2.82
N VAL A 104 -5.30 6.58 -2.85
CA VAL A 104 -5.11 7.45 -1.69
C VAL A 104 -5.71 8.81 -1.98
N SER A 105 -6.50 9.32 -1.03
CA SER A 105 -6.94 10.72 -0.99
C SER A 105 -6.39 11.37 0.28
N ALA A 106 -5.84 12.58 0.15
CA ALA A 106 -5.28 13.33 1.27
C ALA A 106 -5.58 14.83 1.11
N PRO A 107 -5.40 15.65 2.15
CA PRO A 107 -5.71 17.08 2.08
C PRO A 107 -4.98 17.78 0.92
N GLY A 108 -5.76 18.29 -0.03
CA GLY A 108 -5.27 18.96 -1.23
C GLY A 108 -4.59 18.05 -2.26
N VAL A 109 -4.66 16.73 -2.10
CA VAL A 109 -4.22 15.75 -3.10
C VAL A 109 -5.45 15.03 -3.62
N GLU A 110 -5.71 15.16 -4.93
CA GLU A 110 -6.73 14.35 -5.61
C GLU A 110 -6.40 12.85 -5.51
N GLN A 111 -7.35 12.00 -5.89
CA GLN A 111 -7.17 10.54 -5.81
C GLN A 111 -5.91 10.10 -6.55
N LEU A 112 -4.96 9.56 -5.79
CA LEU A 112 -3.70 9.03 -6.29
C LEU A 112 -3.73 7.50 -6.23
N SER A 113 -3.88 6.86 -7.39
CA SER A 113 -3.79 5.41 -7.51
C SER A 113 -2.38 4.99 -7.88
N TYR A 114 -1.81 4.05 -7.12
CA TYR A 114 -0.52 3.45 -7.47
C TYR A 114 -0.46 1.97 -7.10
N THR A 115 0.48 1.27 -7.72
CA THR A 115 0.79 -0.13 -7.43
C THR A 115 2.07 -0.19 -6.63
N CYS A 116 2.00 -0.67 -5.40
CA CYS A 116 3.19 -0.82 -4.55
C CYS A 116 3.61 -2.29 -4.43
N VAL A 117 4.92 -2.48 -4.36
CA VAL A 117 5.48 -3.71 -3.81
C VAL A 117 5.45 -3.60 -2.30
N CYS A 118 5.14 -4.71 -1.66
CA CYS A 118 5.30 -4.94 -0.24
C CYS A 118 6.54 -4.29 0.40
N ASP A 119 6.40 -3.90 1.68
CA ASP A 119 7.48 -3.38 2.54
C ASP A 119 8.16 -2.09 2.07
N LYS A 120 7.62 -1.43 1.04
CA LYS A 120 8.11 -0.12 0.58
C LYS A 120 7.13 0.98 0.95
N TYR A 121 7.67 2.05 1.52
CA TYR A 121 6.94 3.29 1.71
C TYR A 121 6.88 4.08 0.40
N PHE A 122 5.70 4.58 0.10
CA PHE A 122 5.49 5.57 -0.94
C PHE A 122 5.15 6.91 -0.30
N PRO A 123 6.10 7.88 -0.27
CA PRO A 123 5.86 9.19 0.30
C PRO A 123 5.08 10.10 -0.68
N VAL A 124 4.11 10.82 -0.14
CA VAL A 124 3.31 11.84 -0.82
C VAL A 124 3.48 13.14 -0.07
N VAL A 125 4.12 14.12 -0.72
CA VAL A 125 4.17 15.51 -0.22
C VAL A 125 2.85 16.17 -0.56
N THR A 126 2.08 16.54 0.46
CA THR A 126 0.78 17.19 0.25
C THR A 126 0.95 18.72 0.20
N PRO A 127 0.05 19.47 -0.44
CA PRO A 127 0.08 20.92 -0.40
C PRO A 127 -0.41 21.48 0.95
N TYR A 128 -0.94 20.63 1.84
CA TYR A 128 -1.47 21.06 3.12
C TYR A 128 -0.38 21.59 4.06
N ARG A 129 -0.69 22.72 4.70
CA ARG A 129 0.15 23.39 5.69
C ARG A 129 -0.57 23.41 7.03
N THR A 130 0.13 23.04 8.09
CA THR A 130 -0.36 23.19 9.48
C THR A 130 -0.44 24.67 9.84
N ARG A 131 -1.12 24.98 10.95
CA ARG A 131 -1.15 26.33 11.55
C ARG A 131 0.25 26.87 11.87
N ASN A 132 1.20 25.98 12.11
CA ASN A 132 2.59 26.31 12.38
C ASN A 132 3.45 26.44 11.09
N GLY A 133 2.84 26.33 9.92
CA GLY A 133 3.51 26.45 8.63
C GLY A 133 4.27 25.19 8.18
N GLU A 134 4.13 24.06 8.90
CA GLU A 134 4.74 22.78 8.52
C GLU A 134 3.96 22.16 7.35
N THR A 135 4.67 21.63 6.35
CA THR A 135 4.05 20.81 5.29
C THR A 135 3.85 19.39 5.77
N LEU A 136 2.65 18.88 5.48
CA LEU A 136 2.28 17.50 5.74
C LEU A 136 2.79 16.58 4.61
N ILE A 137 3.54 15.56 5.00
CA ILE A 137 3.98 14.47 4.14
C ILE A 137 3.38 13.19 4.72
N ILE A 138 2.78 12.36 3.87
CA ILE A 138 2.28 11.04 4.27
C ILE A 138 3.13 9.97 3.58
N ALA A 139 3.59 8.96 4.30
CA ALA A 139 4.26 7.81 3.72
C ALA A 139 3.42 6.56 3.97
N ILE A 140 3.10 5.85 2.89
CA ILE A 140 2.11 4.77 2.92
C ILE A 140 2.79 3.47 2.52
N MET A 141 2.55 2.42 3.30
CA MET A 141 2.99 1.06 3.02
C MET A 141 1.80 0.12 3.09
N ALA A 142 1.71 -0.84 2.17
CA ALA A 142 0.73 -1.91 2.22
C ALA A 142 1.41 -3.28 2.36
N LYS A 143 0.78 -4.17 3.14
CA LYS A 143 1.07 -5.60 3.31
C LYS A 143 -0.24 -6.35 3.12
N PRO A 144 -0.32 -7.39 2.29
CA PRO A 144 0.22 -8.67 2.71
C PRO A 144 1.18 -9.22 1.66
N CYS A 145 2.26 -9.84 2.14
CA CYS A 145 3.29 -10.41 1.29
C CYS A 145 3.28 -11.92 1.52
N THR A 146 2.25 -12.59 1.02
CA THR A 146 2.35 -14.03 0.77
C THR A 146 3.12 -14.21 -0.53
N LEU A 147 4.42 -13.86 -0.53
CA LEU A 147 5.33 -14.53 -1.43
C LEU A 147 5.51 -15.93 -0.85
N THR A 148 4.56 -16.83 -1.12
CA THR A 148 4.97 -18.22 -1.23
C THR A 148 5.94 -18.22 -2.41
N PRO A 149 7.22 -18.61 -2.26
CA PRO A 149 8.10 -18.74 -3.41
C PRO A 149 7.38 -19.62 -4.42
N ALA A 150 7.02 -19.05 -5.56
CA ALA A 150 6.51 -19.84 -6.66
C ALA A 150 7.56 -20.92 -6.92
N ASN A 151 7.19 -22.18 -6.71
CA ASN A 151 7.98 -23.29 -7.23
C ASN A 151 8.25 -22.96 -8.71
N PRO A 152 9.50 -22.88 -9.17
CA PRO A 152 9.77 -22.70 -10.58
C PRO A 152 9.12 -23.87 -11.34
N PRO A 153 8.54 -23.62 -12.53
CA PRO A 153 7.91 -24.67 -13.32
C PRO A 153 8.92 -25.79 -13.55
N GLY A 154 8.48 -27.02 -13.30
CA GLY A 154 9.28 -28.23 -13.25
C GLY A 154 10.38 -28.27 -14.30
N GLY A 155 11.63 -28.12 -13.84
CA GLY A 155 12.80 -28.53 -14.59
C GLY A 155 12.83 -30.05 -14.60
N GLU A 156 12.44 -30.62 -15.73
CA GLU A 156 12.58 -32.03 -16.10
C GLU A 156 14.02 -32.49 -15.80
N ARG A 157 14.23 -33.20 -14.68
CA ARG A 157 15.47 -33.95 -14.46
C ARG A 157 15.46 -35.13 -15.41
N LYS A 158 16.04 -34.97 -16.60
CA LYS A 158 16.49 -36.11 -17.40
C LYS A 158 17.49 -36.90 -16.56
N LYS A 159 17.05 -38.07 -16.12
CA LYS A 159 17.88 -39.10 -15.49
C LYS A 159 18.87 -39.55 -16.56
N ALA A 160 20.14 -39.16 -16.42
CA ALA A 160 21.22 -39.76 -17.18
C ALA A 160 21.60 -41.05 -16.47
N ASP A 161 21.33 -42.19 -17.11
CA ASP A 161 21.90 -43.48 -16.75
C ASP A 161 23.41 -43.49 -17.05
N HIS A 162 24.19 -43.85 -16.03
CA HIS A 162 25.50 -44.48 -16.18
C HIS A 162 25.66 -45.51 -15.06
#